data_AF-A0A7X5E1U1-F1
#
_entry.id   AF-A0A7X5E1U1-F1
#
_cell.length_a   1.000
_cell.length_b   1.000
_cell.length_c   1.000
_cell.angle_alpha   90.00
_cell.angle_beta   90.00
_cell.angle_gamma   90.00
#
_symmetry.space_group_name_H-M   'P 1'
#
loop_
_entity.id
_entity.type
_entity.pdbx_description
1 polymer ?
#
loop_
_entity_poly.entity_id
_entity_poly.type
_entity_poly.pdbx_seq_one_letter_code
_entity_poly.pdbx_strand_id
1 'polypeptide(L)'
;MAEKLSQSQIDALLSSMLNGGGNASPQEEVPEKKYRKYDFKSPRKFTKDRLKMLSGIFDSYSRILNTRMNGLLHASCEVEVESVEEQRYYEFANALTDTTVLTVAHLNMEGGEEEDPVLLYVNAPVMVSMMDRMLGGNGNVDDDIGEDYQYTDLDLCVYESLMQDVVSGLGEGWANYIQLDFDFGRVESNPTLVQLIGLEETVVLVDLKLKFSNCEGGISIVLPGTMLTNIFTKINEDNPTRRTTAED
;
A
#
# COMPACT_ATOMS: atom_id res chain seq x y z
N MET A 1 35.36 -16.28 15.18
CA MET A 1 35.20 -17.17 14.00
C MET A 1 36.22 -16.73 12.98
N ALA A 2 37.08 -17.63 12.51
CA ALA A 2 38.12 -17.30 11.53
C ALA A 2 37.45 -16.95 10.20
N GLU A 3 37.71 -15.74 9.71
CA GLU A 3 37.23 -15.25 8.43
C GLU A 3 37.80 -16.14 7.32
N LYS A 4 36.94 -16.95 6.70
CA LYS A 4 37.35 -17.85 5.60
C LYS A 4 37.64 -16.97 4.39
N LEU A 5 38.93 -16.75 4.13
CA LEU A 5 39.41 -16.10 2.92
C LEU A 5 38.85 -16.81 1.68
N SER A 6 38.39 -16.02 0.71
CA SER A 6 37.91 -16.51 -0.58
C SER A 6 39.05 -17.11 -1.40
N GLN A 7 38.72 -18.02 -2.32
CA GLN A 7 39.72 -18.75 -3.11
C GLN A 7 40.63 -17.81 -3.92
N SER A 8 40.10 -16.68 -4.40
CA SER A 8 40.88 -15.65 -5.10
C SER A 8 41.93 -14.98 -4.21
N GLN A 9 41.64 -14.82 -2.91
CA GLN A 9 42.60 -14.25 -1.95
C GLN A 9 43.73 -15.24 -1.60
N ILE A 10 43.43 -16.54 -1.62
CA ILE A 10 44.45 -17.60 -1.43
C ILE A 10 45.41 -17.60 -2.63
N ASP A 11 44.87 -17.53 -3.85
CA ASP A 11 45.67 -17.54 -5.07
C ASP A 11 46.51 -16.27 -5.23
N ALA A 12 45.96 -15.11 -4.84
CA ALA A 12 46.71 -13.84 -4.80
C ALA A 12 47.88 -13.91 -3.80
N LEU A 13 47.66 -14.44 -2.59
CA LEU A 13 48.71 -14.60 -1.60
C LEU A 13 49.78 -15.60 -2.06
N LEU A 14 49.40 -16.75 -2.62
CA LEU A 14 50.35 -17.74 -3.14
C LEU A 14 51.20 -17.16 -4.28
N SER A 15 50.59 -16.41 -5.20
CA SER A 15 51.30 -15.76 -6.30
C SER A 15 52.28 -14.67 -5.81
N SER A 16 51.91 -13.93 -4.76
CA SER A 16 52.77 -12.90 -4.16
C SER A 16 53.98 -13.50 -3.43
N MET A 17 53.82 -14.70 -2.88
CA MET A 17 54.88 -15.45 -2.20
C MET A 17 55.86 -16.12 -3.17
N LEU A 18 55.37 -16.61 -4.31
CA LEU A 18 56.18 -17.27 -5.34
C LEU A 18 57.03 -16.30 -6.17
N ASN A 19 56.58 -15.05 -6.36
CA ASN A 19 57.21 -14.09 -7.28
C ASN A 19 58.14 -13.06 -6.61
N GLY A 20 58.52 -13.24 -5.35
CA GLY A 20 59.61 -12.48 -4.72
C GLY A 20 59.44 -10.96 -4.75
N GLY A 21 58.65 -10.41 -3.83
CA GLY A 21 58.77 -9.01 -3.38
C GLY A 21 58.60 -7.92 -4.46
N GLY A 22 57.88 -8.20 -5.55
CA GLY A 22 57.52 -7.20 -6.54
C GLY A 22 56.21 -6.49 -6.15
N ASN A 23 56.25 -5.17 -6.00
CA ASN A 23 55.10 -4.28 -5.85
C ASN A 23 54.11 -4.52 -7.01
N ALA A 24 53.16 -5.43 -6.82
CA ALA A 24 51.95 -5.49 -7.62
C ALA A 24 51.01 -4.42 -7.07
N SER A 25 50.84 -3.33 -7.83
CA SER A 25 49.77 -2.37 -7.59
C SER A 25 48.45 -3.15 -7.48
N PRO A 26 47.62 -2.94 -6.45
CA PRO A 26 46.30 -3.54 -6.42
C PRO A 26 45.57 -3.11 -7.69
N GLN A 27 45.30 -4.03 -8.60
CA GLN A 27 44.31 -3.78 -9.64
C GLN A 27 43.00 -3.56 -8.88
N GLU A 28 42.45 -2.35 -8.96
CA GLU A 28 41.09 -2.08 -8.51
C GLU A 28 40.18 -3.09 -9.20
N GLU A 29 39.73 -4.10 -8.46
CA GLU A 29 38.65 -4.98 -8.89
C GLU A 29 37.46 -4.08 -9.18
N VAL A 30 37.17 -3.87 -10.46
CA VAL A 30 35.95 -3.19 -10.89
C VAL A 30 34.80 -3.93 -10.22
N PRO A 31 34.02 -3.28 -9.34
CA PRO A 31 32.99 -3.99 -8.60
C PRO A 31 32.05 -4.64 -9.60
N GLU A 32 31.99 -5.97 -9.59
CA GLU A 32 31.06 -6.71 -10.43
C GLU A 32 29.68 -6.09 -10.24
N LYS A 33 29.11 -5.56 -11.32
CA LYS A 33 27.75 -4.99 -11.30
C LYS A 33 26.82 -6.08 -10.79
N LYS A 34 26.41 -5.95 -9.52
CA LYS A 34 25.55 -6.92 -8.85
C LYS A 34 24.14 -6.77 -9.41
N TYR A 35 23.86 -7.49 -10.49
CA TYR A 35 22.53 -7.52 -11.08
C TYR A 35 21.56 -8.22 -10.11
N ARG A 36 20.43 -7.58 -9.82
CA ARG A 36 19.34 -8.28 -9.12
C ARG A 36 18.73 -9.30 -10.06
N LYS A 37 18.56 -10.54 -9.59
CA LYS A 37 17.80 -11.56 -10.31
C LYS A 37 16.37 -11.06 -10.52
N TYR A 38 15.96 -10.90 -11.78
CA TYR A 38 14.59 -10.58 -12.15
C TYR A 38 13.81 -11.88 -12.33
N ASP A 39 12.64 -11.99 -11.72
CA ASP A 39 11.78 -13.15 -11.91
C ASP A 39 10.89 -12.94 -13.14
N PHE A 40 11.22 -13.64 -14.22
CA PHE A 40 10.45 -13.59 -15.46
C PHE A 40 9.10 -14.32 -15.37
N LYS A 41 8.86 -15.12 -14.32
CA LYS A 41 7.60 -15.85 -14.15
C LYS A 41 6.48 -14.96 -13.63
N SER A 42 6.82 -13.91 -12.89
CA SER A 42 5.86 -12.92 -12.41
C SER A 42 6.34 -11.51 -12.79
N PRO A 43 6.16 -11.10 -14.06
CA PRO A 43 6.56 -9.78 -14.51
C PRO A 43 5.74 -8.73 -13.76
N ARG A 44 6.42 -7.78 -13.12
CA ARG A 44 5.78 -6.66 -12.43
C ARG A 44 5.06 -5.76 -13.43
N LYS A 45 3.78 -5.49 -13.20
CA LYS A 45 2.96 -4.55 -13.99
C LYS A 45 3.40 -3.11 -13.75
N PHE A 46 3.85 -2.78 -12.53
CA PHE A 46 4.28 -1.43 -12.18
C PHE A 46 5.80 -1.32 -11.98
N THR A 47 6.37 -0.22 -12.49
CA THR A 47 7.77 0.13 -12.23
C THR A 47 7.94 0.61 -10.79
N LYS A 48 9.17 0.54 -10.28
CA LYS A 48 9.47 1.05 -8.93
C LYS A 48 9.19 2.55 -8.79
N ASP A 49 9.34 3.32 -9.86
CA ASP A 49 9.07 4.75 -9.86
C ASP A 49 7.56 5.03 -9.70
N ARG A 50 6.70 4.22 -10.33
CA ARG A 50 5.25 4.31 -10.14
C ARG A 50 4.85 3.95 -8.70
N LEU A 51 5.41 2.89 -8.13
CA LEU A 51 5.17 2.53 -6.72
C LEU A 51 5.68 3.62 -5.75
N LYS A 52 6.82 4.23 -6.05
CA LYS A 52 7.35 5.36 -5.26
C LYS A 52 6.47 6.60 -5.37
N MET A 53 5.93 6.87 -6.56
CA MET A 53 4.95 7.94 -6.77
C MET A 53 3.68 7.68 -5.95
N LEU A 54 3.15 6.46 -5.95
CA LEU A 54 2.02 6.06 -5.11
C LEU A 54 2.34 6.24 -3.62
N SER A 55 3.52 5.83 -3.16
CA SER A 55 3.95 6.08 -1.77
C SER A 55 3.93 7.58 -1.41
N GLY A 56 4.34 8.47 -2.31
CA GLY A 56 4.24 9.93 -2.10
C GLY A 56 2.80 10.44 -2.06
N ILE A 57 1.92 9.91 -2.92
CA ILE A 57 0.48 10.23 -2.94
C ILE A 57 -0.15 9.82 -1.60
N PHE A 58 0.12 8.61 -1.15
CA PHE A 58 -0.44 8.09 0.10
C PHE A 58 0.19 8.70 1.36
N ASP A 59 1.43 9.22 1.30
CA ASP A 59 1.99 10.07 2.37
C ASP A 59 1.29 11.43 2.47
N SER A 60 0.83 11.98 1.34
CA SER A 60 -0.01 13.17 1.35
C SER A 60 -1.39 12.85 1.94
N TYR A 61 -2.00 11.75 1.48
CA TYR A 61 -3.29 11.29 1.97
C TYR A 61 -3.27 10.95 3.47
N SER A 62 -2.23 10.31 3.99
CA SER A 62 -2.12 9.96 5.41
C SER A 62 -2.21 11.19 6.32
N ARG A 63 -1.65 12.33 5.90
CA ARG A 63 -1.73 13.62 6.64
C ARG A 63 -3.15 14.20 6.64
N ILE A 64 -3.84 14.11 5.50
CA ILE A 64 -5.23 14.52 5.35
C ILE A 64 -6.11 13.65 6.25
N LEU A 65 -5.92 12.33 6.16
CA LEU A 65 -6.66 11.36 6.95
C LEU A 65 -6.42 11.54 8.45
N ASN A 66 -5.18 11.76 8.87
CA ASN A 66 -4.83 12.05 10.28
C ASN A 66 -5.61 13.26 10.81
N THR A 67 -5.62 14.36 10.05
CA THR A 67 -6.35 15.58 10.43
C THR A 67 -7.85 15.31 10.53
N ARG A 68 -8.42 14.60 9.55
CA ARG A 68 -9.84 14.23 9.53
C ARG A 68 -10.22 13.33 10.70
N MET A 69 -9.44 12.27 10.96
CA MET A 69 -9.67 11.34 12.07
C MET A 69 -9.63 12.06 13.42
N ASN A 70 -8.66 12.96 13.64
CA ASN A 70 -8.59 13.74 14.88
C ASN A 70 -9.80 14.67 15.07
N GLY A 71 -10.29 15.24 13.96
CA GLY A 71 -11.49 16.09 13.97
C GLY A 71 -12.77 15.30 14.25
N LEU A 72 -12.94 14.16 13.60
CA LEU A 72 -14.15 13.32 13.67
C LEU A 72 -14.26 12.57 15.00
N LEU A 73 -13.15 12.00 15.49
CA LEU A 73 -13.13 11.12 16.65
C LEU A 73 -12.81 11.85 17.96
N HIS A 74 -12.45 13.13 17.88
CA HIS A 74 -11.98 13.94 19.02
C HIS A 74 -10.86 13.27 19.83
N ALA A 75 -10.00 12.49 19.16
CA ALA A 75 -8.90 11.73 19.75
C ALA A 75 -7.64 11.87 18.90
N SER A 76 -6.46 11.74 19.52
CA SER A 76 -5.18 11.78 18.80
C SER A 76 -4.93 10.44 18.09
N CYS A 77 -4.85 10.48 16.77
CA CYS A 77 -4.52 9.38 15.87
C CYS A 77 -3.25 9.73 15.09
N GLU A 78 -2.26 8.85 15.11
CA GLU A 78 -1.12 8.91 14.18
C GLU A 78 -1.43 7.99 12.99
N VAL A 79 -1.34 8.53 11.77
CA VAL A 79 -1.54 7.77 10.53
C VAL A 79 -0.26 7.84 9.70
N GLU A 80 0.29 6.69 9.33
CA GLU A 80 1.52 6.58 8.55
C GLU A 80 1.35 5.55 7.42
N VAL A 81 2.08 5.73 6.31
CA VAL A 81 2.13 4.71 5.26
C VAL A 81 3.11 3.62 5.69
N GLU A 82 2.61 2.41 5.88
CA GLU A 82 3.43 1.25 6.25
C GLU A 82 4.04 0.58 5.01
N SER A 83 3.21 0.35 3.98
CA SER A 83 3.63 -0.38 2.79
C SER A 83 2.91 0.13 1.52
N VAL A 84 3.57 -0.02 0.36
CA VAL A 84 2.97 0.12 -0.97
C VAL A 84 3.54 -0.97 -1.86
N GLU A 85 2.77 -2.03 -2.09
CA GLU A 85 3.25 -3.25 -2.71
C GLU A 85 2.33 -3.72 -3.85
N GLU A 86 2.93 -4.28 -4.89
CA GLU A 86 2.20 -4.90 -6.00
C GLU A 86 2.07 -6.40 -5.76
N GLN A 87 0.85 -6.94 -5.84
CA GLN A 87 0.58 -8.36 -5.72
C GLN A 87 -0.61 -8.78 -6.62
N ARG A 88 -0.91 -10.08 -6.66
CA ARG A 88 -2.13 -10.59 -7.28
C ARG A 88 -3.31 -10.47 -6.31
N TYR A 89 -4.50 -10.17 -6.81
CA TYR A 89 -5.68 -9.98 -5.96
C TYR A 89 -6.01 -11.22 -5.12
N TYR A 90 -5.80 -12.43 -5.65
CA TYR A 90 -6.03 -13.65 -4.88
C TYR A 90 -5.20 -13.72 -3.57
N GLU A 91 -4.03 -13.08 -3.51
CA GLU A 91 -3.19 -13.06 -2.30
C GLU A 91 -3.88 -12.28 -1.18
N PHE A 92 -4.49 -11.15 -1.51
CA PHE A 92 -5.33 -10.38 -0.60
C PHE A 92 -6.64 -11.13 -0.29
N ALA A 93 -7.32 -11.65 -1.31
CA ALA A 93 -8.62 -12.31 -1.16
C ALA A 93 -8.54 -13.57 -0.26
N ASN A 94 -7.42 -14.30 -0.30
CA ASN A 94 -7.19 -15.47 0.55
C ASN A 94 -7.04 -15.14 2.04
N ALA A 95 -6.75 -13.88 2.38
CA ALA A 95 -6.69 -13.42 3.78
C ALA A 95 -8.08 -13.04 4.33
N LEU A 96 -9.09 -12.89 3.47
CA LEU A 96 -10.43 -12.50 3.87
C LEU A 96 -11.20 -13.68 4.47
N THR A 97 -11.95 -13.39 5.53
CA THR A 97 -12.85 -14.32 6.21
C THR A 97 -14.31 -13.96 5.94
N ASP A 98 -15.23 -14.81 6.41
CA ASP A 98 -16.67 -14.55 6.36
C ASP A 98 -17.14 -13.45 7.32
N THR A 99 -16.29 -13.03 8.26
CA THR A 99 -16.49 -11.90 9.17
C THR A 99 -15.84 -10.61 8.69
N THR A 100 -15.03 -10.68 7.63
CA THR A 100 -14.33 -9.51 7.10
C THR A 100 -15.32 -8.55 6.46
N VAL A 101 -15.14 -7.26 6.70
CA VAL A 101 -15.95 -6.19 6.10
C VAL A 101 -15.07 -5.38 5.15
N LEU A 102 -15.51 -5.24 3.90
CA LEU A 102 -14.85 -4.39 2.90
C LEU A 102 -15.70 -3.17 2.59
N THR A 103 -15.06 -2.02 2.43
CA THR A 103 -15.67 -0.86 1.78
C THR A 103 -15.36 -0.92 0.29
N VAL A 104 -16.40 -0.73 -0.53
CA VAL A 104 -16.30 -0.58 -1.98
C VAL A 104 -16.44 0.89 -2.32
N ALA A 105 -15.45 1.44 -3.01
CA ALA A 105 -15.44 2.80 -3.53
C ALA A 105 -15.19 2.80 -5.03
N HIS A 106 -15.64 3.86 -5.71
CA HIS A 106 -15.52 4.00 -7.15
C HIS A 106 -14.79 5.28 -7.49
N LEU A 107 -13.90 5.19 -8.48
CA LEU A 107 -13.26 6.37 -9.04
C LEU A 107 -14.20 7.01 -10.07
N ASN A 108 -14.48 8.30 -9.89
CA ASN A 108 -15.24 9.11 -10.81
C ASN A 108 -14.26 9.96 -11.64
N MET A 109 -14.08 9.61 -12.91
CA MET A 109 -13.27 10.38 -13.85
C MET A 109 -14.15 10.87 -15.01
N GLU A 110 -13.90 12.10 -15.48
CA GLU A 110 -14.63 12.66 -16.61
C GLU A 110 -14.47 11.79 -17.86
N GLY A 111 -15.54 11.09 -18.26
CA GLY A 111 -15.61 10.35 -19.53
C GLY A 111 -15.88 8.85 -19.44
N GLY A 112 -16.03 8.27 -18.26
CA GLY A 112 -16.51 6.88 -18.11
C GLY A 112 -16.62 6.46 -16.64
N GLU A 113 -17.56 5.55 -16.35
CA GLU A 113 -17.52 4.77 -15.11
C GLU A 113 -16.31 3.82 -15.24
N GLU A 114 -15.28 3.99 -14.42
CA GLU A 114 -14.28 2.93 -14.28
C GLU A 114 -14.95 1.74 -13.59
N GLU A 115 -14.89 0.57 -14.23
CA GLU A 115 -15.62 -0.62 -13.78
C GLU A 115 -15.00 -1.25 -12.52
N ASP A 116 -13.70 -1.07 -12.30
CA ASP A 116 -12.98 -1.76 -11.24
C ASP A 116 -13.05 -0.98 -9.91
N PRO A 117 -13.63 -1.57 -8.84
CA PRO A 117 -13.76 -0.87 -7.56
C PRO A 117 -12.44 -0.78 -6.81
N VAL A 118 -12.27 0.32 -6.07
CA VAL A 118 -11.28 0.40 -4.99
C VAL A 118 -11.86 -0.28 -3.76
N LEU A 119 -11.08 -1.14 -3.12
CA LEU A 119 -11.49 -1.80 -1.88
C LEU A 119 -10.69 -1.24 -0.71
N LEU A 120 -11.38 -1.01 0.41
CA LEU A 120 -10.73 -0.65 1.67
C LEU A 120 -11.10 -1.69 2.73
N TYR A 121 -10.10 -2.13 3.48
CA TYR A 121 -10.25 -2.99 4.64
C TYR A 121 -9.69 -2.26 5.86
N VAL A 122 -10.36 -2.38 7.01
CA VAL A 122 -9.92 -1.80 8.28
C VAL A 122 -9.92 -2.89 9.32
N ASN A 123 -8.83 -3.03 10.09
CA ASN A 123 -8.79 -4.02 11.17
C ASN A 123 -9.89 -3.75 12.20
N ALA A 124 -10.59 -4.81 12.62
CA ALA A 124 -11.74 -4.71 13.51
C ALA A 124 -11.48 -3.99 14.84
N PRO A 125 -10.36 -4.23 15.57
CA PRO A 125 -10.12 -3.54 16.85
C PRO A 125 -10.11 -2.02 16.71
N VAL A 126 -9.47 -1.51 15.65
CA VAL A 126 -9.41 -0.06 15.39
C VAL A 126 -10.75 0.46 14.89
N MET A 127 -11.44 -0.26 14.02
CA MET A 127 -12.78 0.13 13.57
C MET A 127 -13.77 0.24 14.73
N VAL A 128 -13.83 -0.76 15.62
CA VAL A 128 -14.71 -0.73 16.80
C VAL A 128 -14.34 0.42 17.75
N SER A 129 -13.05 0.68 17.97
CA SER A 129 -12.57 1.86 18.71
C SER A 129 -13.11 3.17 18.12
N MET A 130 -13.03 3.33 16.80
CA MET A 130 -13.51 4.52 16.10
C MET A 130 -15.04 4.66 16.21
N MET A 131 -15.79 3.57 16.04
CA MET A 131 -17.25 3.55 16.17
C MET A 131 -17.70 3.90 17.60
N ASP A 132 -17.05 3.36 18.64
CA ASP A 132 -17.35 3.70 20.04
C ASP A 132 -17.22 5.22 20.27
N ARG A 133 -16.17 5.85 19.73
CA ARG A 133 -15.99 7.32 19.81
C ARG A 133 -17.10 8.08 19.09
N MET A 134 -17.50 7.64 17.90
CA MET A 134 -18.61 8.27 17.17
C MET A 134 -19.94 8.19 17.93
N LEU A 135 -20.13 7.14 18.73
CA LEU A 135 -21.30 6.94 19.58
C LEU A 135 -21.18 7.65 20.95
N GLY A 136 -20.10 8.41 21.19
CA GLY A 136 -19.87 9.20 22.40
C GLY A 136 -19.09 8.48 23.50
N GLY A 137 -18.52 7.32 23.20
CA GLY A 137 -17.62 6.57 24.06
C GLY A 137 -16.19 7.11 24.08
N ASN A 138 -15.31 6.39 24.77
CA ASN A 138 -13.91 6.78 24.97
C ASN A 138 -12.94 6.03 24.05
N GLY A 139 -13.46 5.23 23.11
CA GLY A 139 -12.73 4.36 22.20
C GLY A 139 -12.11 3.14 22.87
N ASN A 140 -12.51 2.81 24.09
CA ASN A 140 -11.97 1.63 24.77
C ASN A 140 -12.60 0.40 24.16
N VAL A 141 -11.75 -0.52 23.71
CA VAL A 141 -12.15 -1.77 23.09
C VAL A 141 -11.76 -2.89 24.04
N ASP A 142 -12.61 -3.90 24.17
CA ASP A 142 -12.26 -5.09 24.94
C ASP A 142 -11.10 -5.84 24.24
N ASP A 143 -10.19 -6.41 25.04
CA ASP A 143 -9.00 -7.11 24.55
C ASP A 143 -9.34 -8.37 23.72
N ASP A 144 -10.60 -8.81 23.74
CA ASP A 144 -11.09 -9.99 23.02
C ASP A 144 -11.60 -9.69 21.60
N ILE A 145 -11.67 -8.41 21.20
CA ILE A 145 -12.04 -8.05 19.83
C ILE A 145 -10.86 -8.38 18.91
N GLY A 146 -11.03 -9.43 18.11
CA GLY A 146 -10.10 -9.90 17.08
C GLY A 146 -10.62 -9.70 15.66
N GLU A 147 -9.95 -10.34 14.70
CA GLU A 147 -10.35 -10.31 13.27
C GLU A 147 -11.64 -11.10 12.99
N ASP A 148 -12.06 -11.97 13.91
CA ASP A 148 -13.30 -12.73 13.88
C ASP A 148 -14.53 -11.95 14.41
N TYR A 149 -14.36 -10.65 14.72
CA TYR A 149 -15.45 -9.80 15.16
C TYR A 149 -16.59 -9.73 14.15
N GLN A 150 -17.82 -9.96 14.61
CA GLN A 150 -19.03 -9.89 13.80
C GLN A 150 -19.76 -8.57 14.04
N TYR A 151 -19.77 -7.72 13.01
CA TYR A 151 -20.50 -6.46 13.03
C TYR A 151 -22.01 -6.70 13.00
N THR A 152 -22.74 -6.00 13.86
CA THR A 152 -24.20 -5.94 13.79
C THR A 152 -24.66 -4.96 12.72
N ASP A 153 -25.93 -5.01 12.33
CA ASP A 153 -26.51 -4.07 11.36
C ASP A 153 -26.34 -2.60 11.80
N LEU A 154 -26.39 -2.33 13.10
CA LEU A 154 -26.17 -0.99 13.64
C LEU A 154 -24.70 -0.58 13.53
N ASP A 155 -23.77 -1.50 13.82
CA ASP A 155 -22.34 -1.24 13.66
C ASP A 155 -22.03 -0.93 12.19
N LEU A 156 -22.60 -1.69 11.25
CA LEU A 156 -22.43 -1.44 9.82
C LEU A 156 -22.93 -0.05 9.40
N CYS A 157 -24.03 0.46 9.98
CA CYS A 157 -24.48 1.83 9.70
C CYS A 157 -23.47 2.89 10.15
N VAL A 158 -22.81 2.70 11.31
CA VAL A 158 -21.78 3.62 11.81
C VAL A 158 -20.50 3.46 11.00
N TYR A 159 -20.12 2.23 10.66
CA TYR A 159 -19.00 1.88 9.79
C TYR A 159 -19.13 2.60 8.45
N GLU A 160 -20.29 2.54 7.80
CA GLU A 160 -20.56 3.23 6.53
C GLU A 160 -20.32 4.74 6.64
N SER A 161 -20.84 5.37 7.70
CA SER A 161 -20.64 6.81 7.93
C SER A 161 -19.15 7.16 8.06
N LEU A 162 -18.40 6.38 8.83
CA LEU A 162 -16.96 6.60 8.97
C LEU A 162 -16.23 6.45 7.63
N MET A 163 -16.58 5.40 6.88
CA MET A 163 -15.89 5.09 5.63
C MET A 163 -16.23 6.06 4.49
N GLN A 164 -17.39 6.72 4.52
CA GLN A 164 -17.67 7.87 3.64
C GLN A 164 -16.67 9.02 3.86
N ASP A 165 -16.33 9.32 5.11
CA ASP A 165 -15.33 10.35 5.45
C ASP A 165 -13.90 9.94 5.05
N VAL A 166 -13.57 8.65 5.13
CA VAL A 166 -12.30 8.09 4.66
C VAL A 166 -12.21 8.20 3.13
N VAL A 167 -13.21 7.66 2.41
CA VAL A 167 -13.21 7.62 0.94
C VAL A 167 -13.18 9.01 0.32
N SER A 168 -13.95 9.96 0.85
CA SER A 168 -14.01 11.33 0.32
C SER A 168 -12.68 12.09 0.40
N GLY A 169 -11.74 11.67 1.25
CA GLY A 169 -10.40 12.25 1.34
C GLY A 169 -9.40 11.67 0.34
N LEU A 170 -9.69 10.51 -0.28
CA LEU A 170 -8.73 9.79 -1.13
C LEU A 170 -8.25 10.66 -2.29
N GLY A 171 -9.17 11.36 -2.95
CA GLY A 171 -8.89 12.21 -4.11
C GLY A 171 -7.89 13.33 -3.81
N GLU A 172 -7.95 13.91 -2.61
CA GLU A 172 -7.05 14.98 -2.19
C GLU A 172 -5.58 14.56 -2.15
N GLY A 173 -5.29 13.28 -1.89
CA GLY A 173 -3.93 12.74 -1.96
C GLY A 173 -3.31 12.83 -3.36
N TRP A 174 -4.15 12.82 -4.39
CA TRP A 174 -3.74 12.86 -5.80
C TRP A 174 -3.59 14.28 -6.36
N ALA A 175 -4.04 15.31 -5.64
CA ALA A 175 -4.21 16.68 -6.15
C ALA A 175 -2.94 17.31 -6.76
N ASN A 176 -1.75 16.89 -6.34
CA ASN A 176 -0.48 17.36 -6.92
C ASN A 176 -0.17 16.78 -8.31
N TYR A 177 -0.90 15.74 -8.73
CA TYR A 177 -0.70 15.02 -9.98
C TYR A 177 -1.91 15.11 -10.90
N ILE A 178 -3.11 14.89 -10.36
CA ILE A 178 -4.37 14.91 -11.09
C ILE A 178 -5.53 15.09 -10.09
N GLN A 179 -6.58 15.79 -10.48
CA GLN A 179 -7.81 15.88 -9.69
C GLN A 179 -8.64 14.61 -9.92
N LEU A 180 -8.87 13.85 -8.85
CA LEU A 180 -9.68 12.64 -8.85
C LEU A 180 -10.74 12.75 -7.76
N ASP A 181 -11.93 12.26 -8.04
CA ASP A 181 -13.02 12.18 -7.07
C ASP A 181 -13.36 10.71 -6.84
N PHE A 182 -13.41 10.30 -5.57
CA PHE A 182 -13.77 8.94 -5.17
C PHE A 182 -15.12 8.96 -4.48
N ASP A 183 -16.06 8.20 -5.04
CA ASP A 183 -17.40 8.06 -4.51
C ASP A 183 -17.48 6.78 -3.65
N PHE A 184 -18.03 6.92 -2.44
CA PHE A 184 -18.38 5.77 -1.62
C PHE A 184 -19.49 4.97 -2.29
N GLY A 185 -19.29 3.66 -2.45
CA GLY A 185 -20.28 2.76 -3.03
C GLY A 185 -21.13 2.09 -1.96
N ARG A 186 -20.55 1.10 -1.27
CA ARG A 186 -21.22 0.32 -0.22
C ARG A 186 -20.23 -0.37 0.70
N VAL A 187 -20.73 -0.90 1.81
CA VAL A 187 -20.01 -1.87 2.64
C VAL A 187 -20.46 -3.29 2.28
N GLU A 188 -19.49 -4.18 2.08
CA GLU A 188 -19.67 -5.61 1.83
C GLU A 188 -19.29 -6.38 3.09
N SER A 189 -20.30 -6.88 3.81
CA SER A 189 -20.13 -7.52 5.12
C SER A 189 -19.66 -8.98 5.03
N ASN A 190 -19.66 -9.57 3.83
CA ASN A 190 -19.06 -10.88 3.59
C ASN A 190 -18.46 -10.94 2.17
N PRO A 191 -17.20 -10.53 1.98
CA PRO A 191 -16.56 -10.46 0.69
C PRO A 191 -16.27 -11.85 0.09
N THR A 192 -16.34 -12.94 0.88
CA THR A 192 -16.14 -14.30 0.36
C THR A 192 -17.29 -14.76 -0.56
N LEU A 193 -18.45 -14.09 -0.47
CA LEU A 193 -19.64 -14.42 -1.27
C LEU A 193 -19.71 -13.66 -2.60
N VAL A 194 -18.90 -12.61 -2.78
CA VAL A 194 -18.95 -11.73 -3.95
C VAL A 194 -17.55 -11.51 -4.49
N GLN A 195 -17.37 -11.85 -5.77
CA GLN A 195 -16.12 -11.51 -6.45
C GLN A 195 -16.17 -10.06 -6.95
N LEU A 196 -15.41 -9.18 -6.29
CA LEU A 196 -15.36 -7.75 -6.60
C LEU A 196 -14.29 -7.41 -7.65
N ILE A 197 -13.16 -8.13 -7.65
CA ILE A 197 -12.03 -7.96 -8.57
C ILE A 197 -11.65 -9.33 -9.16
N GLY A 198 -11.11 -9.36 -10.38
CA GLY A 198 -10.58 -10.59 -10.98
C GLY A 198 -9.44 -11.19 -10.12
N LEU A 199 -9.50 -12.47 -9.75
CA LEU A 199 -8.49 -13.10 -8.87
C LEU A 199 -7.04 -12.99 -9.40
N GLU A 200 -6.88 -13.11 -10.71
CA GLU A 200 -5.58 -12.98 -11.40
C GLU A 200 -5.20 -11.54 -11.70
N GLU A 201 -6.04 -10.55 -11.36
CA GLU A 201 -5.70 -9.15 -11.57
C GLU A 201 -4.55 -8.74 -10.66
N THR A 202 -3.61 -7.98 -11.22
CA THR A 202 -2.57 -7.31 -10.44
C THR A 202 -3.17 -6.11 -9.74
N VAL A 203 -3.01 -6.03 -8.43
CA VAL A 203 -3.44 -4.90 -7.59
C VAL A 203 -2.24 -4.27 -6.90
N VAL A 204 -2.37 -3.01 -6.52
CA VAL A 204 -1.46 -2.38 -5.56
C VAL A 204 -2.17 -2.32 -4.21
N LEU A 205 -1.56 -2.92 -3.20
CA LEU A 205 -1.96 -2.81 -1.81
C LEU A 205 -1.22 -1.64 -1.16
N VAL A 206 -1.96 -0.75 -0.51
CA VAL A 206 -1.41 0.32 0.32
C VAL A 206 -1.87 0.10 1.74
N ASP A 207 -0.92 -0.15 2.64
CA ASP A 207 -1.22 -0.32 4.05
C ASP A 207 -0.89 0.98 4.78
N LEU A 208 -1.91 1.53 5.45
CA LEU A 208 -1.79 2.66 6.35
C LEU A 208 -1.86 2.15 7.78
N LYS A 209 -0.88 2.47 8.61
CA LYS A 209 -0.90 2.18 10.04
C LYS A 209 -1.60 3.31 10.79
N LEU A 210 -2.57 2.94 11.62
CA LEU A 210 -3.29 3.82 12.53
C LEU A 210 -2.90 3.50 13.96
N LYS A 211 -2.56 4.55 14.72
CA LYS A 211 -2.15 4.41 16.11
C LYS A 211 -2.87 5.43 16.98
N PHE A 212 -3.70 4.90 17.87
CA PHE A 212 -4.32 5.64 18.96
C PHE A 212 -3.54 5.40 20.26
N SER A 213 -3.87 6.13 21.32
CA SER A 213 -3.24 5.90 22.64
C SER A 213 -3.60 4.55 23.25
N ASN A 214 -4.73 3.96 22.85
CA ASN A 214 -5.29 2.76 23.46
C ASN A 214 -5.35 1.54 22.53
N CYS A 215 -5.19 1.73 21.21
CA CYS A 215 -5.20 0.64 20.24
C CYS A 215 -4.37 1.01 19.00
N GLU A 216 -3.93 0.01 18.24
CA GLU A 216 -3.29 0.17 16.93
C GLU A 216 -3.86 -0.83 15.92
N GLY A 217 -3.71 -0.54 14.64
CA GLY A 217 -4.17 -1.37 13.53
C GLY A 217 -3.94 -0.64 12.21
N GLY A 218 -4.63 -1.02 11.14
CA GLY A 218 -4.40 -0.41 9.83
C GLY A 218 -5.64 -0.32 8.95
N ILE A 219 -5.46 0.44 7.88
CA ILE A 219 -6.35 0.49 6.72
C ILE A 219 -5.55 -0.01 5.52
N SER A 220 -6.01 -1.10 4.91
CA SER A 220 -5.46 -1.60 3.66
C SER A 220 -6.33 -1.12 2.50
N ILE A 221 -5.73 -0.46 1.52
CA ILE A 221 -6.39 0.08 0.33
C ILE A 221 -5.91 -0.72 -0.88
N VAL A 222 -6.84 -1.37 -1.56
CA VAL A 222 -6.58 -2.19 -2.75
C VAL A 222 -6.95 -1.39 -3.99
N LEU A 223 -5.96 -1.09 -4.81
CA LEU A 223 -6.11 -0.35 -6.06
C LEU A 223 -5.97 -1.31 -7.24
N PRO A 224 -7.03 -1.52 -8.05
CA PRO A 224 -6.96 -2.32 -9.27
C PRO A 224 -5.88 -1.83 -10.23
N GLY A 225 -5.13 -2.75 -10.81
CA GLY A 225 -4.03 -2.40 -11.69
C GLY A 225 -4.51 -1.79 -13.01
N THR A 226 -5.73 -2.10 -13.44
CA THR A 226 -6.34 -1.52 -14.64
C THR A 226 -6.68 -0.03 -14.42
N MET A 227 -7.42 0.29 -13.36
CA MET A 227 -7.66 1.65 -12.85
C MET A 227 -6.36 2.47 -12.76
N LEU A 228 -5.34 1.95 -12.07
CA LEU A 228 -4.05 2.65 -11.93
C LEU A 228 -3.37 2.93 -13.28
N THR A 229 -3.48 2.00 -14.23
CA THR A 229 -2.91 2.18 -15.58
C THR A 229 -3.59 3.33 -16.31
N ASN A 230 -4.91 3.48 -16.19
CA ASN A 230 -5.68 4.58 -16.76
C ASN A 230 -5.26 5.91 -16.13
N ILE A 231 -5.21 6.00 -14.80
CA ILE A 231 -4.77 7.20 -14.08
C ILE A 231 -3.37 7.62 -14.54
N PHE A 232 -2.40 6.69 -14.56
CA PHE A 232 -1.04 7.02 -14.99
C PHE A 232 -0.98 7.46 -16.46
N THR A 233 -1.83 6.90 -17.33
CA THR A 233 -1.93 7.34 -18.72
C THR A 233 -2.42 8.78 -18.78
N LYS A 234 -3.46 9.12 -18.03
CA LYS A 234 -4.02 10.48 -17.96
C LYS A 234 -3.02 11.50 -17.41
N ILE A 235 -2.31 11.16 -16.33
CA ILE A 235 -1.24 12.01 -15.76
C ILE A 235 -0.15 12.32 -16.81
N ASN A 236 0.19 11.35 -17.66
CA ASN A 236 1.19 11.54 -18.71
C ASN A 236 0.68 12.38 -19.88
N GLU A 237 -0.62 12.34 -20.19
CA GLU A 237 -1.25 13.19 -21.20
C GLU A 237 -1.29 14.66 -20.76
N ASP A 238 -1.66 14.90 -19.51
CA ASP A 238 -1.78 16.26 -18.95
C ASP A 238 -0.41 16.92 -18.69
N ASN A 239 0.68 16.14 -18.66
CA ASN A 239 2.03 16.61 -18.35
C ASN A 239 3.12 16.15 -19.36
N PRO A 240 3.06 16.59 -20.63
CA PRO A 240 3.89 16.07 -21.72
C PRO A 240 5.38 16.41 -21.62
N THR A 241 5.78 17.36 -20.77
CA THR A 241 7.18 17.83 -20.61
C THR A 241 8.09 16.85 -19.84
N ARG A 242 7.56 15.79 -19.24
CA ARG A 242 8.38 14.74 -18.59
C ARG A 242 8.90 13.65 -19.53
N ARG A 243 8.55 13.67 -20.82
CA ARG A 243 9.01 12.64 -21.80
C ARG A 243 10.52 12.62 -22.03
N THR A 244 11.24 13.72 -21.79
CA THR A 244 12.66 13.83 -22.19
C THR A 244 13.70 13.26 -21.22
N THR A 245 13.30 12.66 -20.09
CA THR A 245 14.27 12.17 -19.08
C THR A 245 14.11 10.69 -18.69
N ALA A 246 13.19 9.94 -19.31
CA ALA A 246 12.97 8.53 -18.98
C ALA A 246 13.40 7.54 -20.09
N GLU A 247 13.90 8.05 -21.22
CA GLU A 247 14.52 7.25 -22.28
C GLU A 247 16.00 7.61 -22.38
N ASP A 248 16.78 7.24 -21.35
CA ASP A 248 18.24 7.01 -21.44
C ASP A 248 18.71 6.15 -20.25
#